data_AF-A0A7C5N6J6-F1
#
_entry.id   AF-A0A7C5N6J6-F1
#
_cell.length_a   1.000
_cell.length_b   1.000
_cell.length_c   1.000
_cell.angle_alpha   90.00
_cell.angle_beta   90.00
_cell.angle_gamma   90.00
#
_symmetry.space_group_name_H-M   'P 1'
#
loop_
_entity.id
_entity.type
_entity.pdbx_description
1 polymer ?
#
loop_
_entity_poly.entity_id
_entity_poly.type
_entity_poly.pdbx_seq_one_letter_code
_entity_poly.pdbx_strand_id
1 'polypeptide(L)'
;MRDDREGPATLILFGHDGAGVWHSRASRATLSDVNARRPPPPRSPMPPRSLTLLERQPCIDALLAVHVAAPEVCRRAVHETRLFARRPTLSEIRGPASAIAHIALSSRADGITLGRDVFIRRALFTETGGLPLSLVGHEVAHVAQVLERGPVSFYTRYVAQYLRGRARGLSDRDAYLQIPFEVEAREVGALLRR
;
A
#
# COMPACT_ATOMS: atom_id res chain seq x y z
N MET A 1 46.97 -32.29 -27.43
CA MET A 1 47.65 -33.16 -26.44
C MET A 1 47.60 -32.42 -25.11
N ARG A 2 47.05 -33.09 -24.09
CA ARG A 2 46.95 -32.72 -22.65
C ARG A 2 48.22 -32.02 -22.13
N ASP A 3 48.29 -31.29 -21.03
CA ASP A 3 47.39 -30.83 -19.94
C ASP A 3 48.40 -30.20 -18.97
N ASP A 4 48.17 -28.97 -18.50
CA ASP A 4 48.84 -28.48 -17.29
C ASP A 4 47.83 -27.61 -16.51
N ARG A 5 47.43 -28.18 -15.36
CA ARG A 5 47.32 -27.56 -14.02
C ARG A 5 46.58 -26.21 -13.94
N GLU A 6 45.48 -26.21 -13.20
CA GLU A 6 45.44 -25.67 -11.82
C GLU A 6 44.03 -25.84 -11.24
N GLY A 7 43.95 -26.48 -10.08
CA GLY A 7 42.71 -26.73 -9.34
C GLY A 7 42.26 -25.48 -8.55
N PRO A 8 40.95 -25.33 -8.26
CA PRO A 8 40.43 -24.14 -7.62
C PRO A 8 40.78 -24.07 -6.12
N ALA A 9 41.15 -22.86 -5.69
CA ALA A 9 41.39 -22.49 -4.31
C ALA A 9 40.16 -22.75 -3.41
N THR A 10 40.39 -23.47 -2.31
CA THR A 10 39.42 -23.76 -1.26
C THR A 10 39.43 -22.64 -0.23
N LEU A 11 38.29 -21.97 -0.03
CA LEU A 11 38.10 -21.03 1.09
C LEU A 11 37.46 -21.77 2.26
N ILE A 12 38.21 -21.89 3.37
CA ILE A 12 37.79 -22.51 4.63
C ILE A 12 37.19 -21.43 5.53
N LEU A 13 35.97 -21.63 6.01
CA LEU A 13 35.43 -20.92 7.18
C LEU A 13 34.90 -21.95 8.19
N PHE A 14 35.43 -21.83 9.41
CA PHE A 14 35.21 -22.71 10.55
C PHE A 14 33.81 -22.55 11.14
N GLY A 15 33.14 -23.68 11.42
CA GLY A 15 31.99 -23.79 12.31
C GLY A 15 32.23 -24.96 13.26
N HIS A 16 32.28 -24.65 14.56
CA HIS A 16 32.44 -25.61 15.63
C HIS A 16 31.13 -26.40 15.87
N ASP A 17 31.30 -27.68 16.16
CA ASP A 17 30.38 -28.62 16.81
C ASP A 17 29.29 -29.30 15.97
N GLY A 18 29.37 -30.64 15.90
CA GLY A 18 28.28 -31.54 15.50
C GLY A 18 28.63 -32.51 14.38
N ALA A 19 29.07 -33.71 14.74
CA ALA A 19 29.36 -34.81 13.82
C ALA A 19 28.13 -35.20 12.98
N GLY A 20 28.26 -35.11 11.66
CA GLY A 20 27.32 -35.65 10.68
C GLY A 20 28.03 -35.97 9.37
N VAL A 21 28.20 -37.25 9.07
CA VAL A 21 28.77 -37.73 7.81
C VAL A 21 27.74 -37.54 6.70
N TRP A 22 27.91 -36.54 5.85
CA TRP A 22 27.09 -36.34 4.65
C TRP A 22 27.80 -36.94 3.43
N HIS A 23 27.26 -38.05 2.91
CA HIS A 23 27.60 -38.51 1.56
C HIS A 23 26.86 -37.64 0.55
N SER A 24 27.55 -36.68 -0.06
CA SER A 24 27.02 -35.94 -1.20
C SER A 24 27.01 -36.85 -2.43
N ARG A 25 25.89 -37.52 -2.71
CA ARG A 25 25.59 -37.96 -4.07
C ARG A 25 25.26 -36.72 -4.88
N ALA A 26 26.22 -36.26 -5.67
CA ALA A 26 25.98 -35.30 -6.73
C ALA A 26 25.03 -35.93 -7.76
N SER A 27 23.73 -35.77 -7.54
CA SER A 27 22.72 -35.98 -8.57
C SER A 27 22.95 -34.95 -9.66
N ARG A 28 23.33 -35.42 -10.87
CA ARG A 28 23.36 -34.59 -12.07
C ARG A 28 21.94 -34.07 -12.32
N ALA A 29 21.66 -32.84 -11.90
CA ALA A 29 20.52 -32.11 -12.43
C ALA A 29 20.76 -31.94 -13.94
N THR A 30 19.90 -32.53 -14.74
CA THR A 30 19.89 -32.32 -16.19
C THR A 30 19.60 -30.86 -16.47
N LEU A 31 20.13 -30.33 -17.58
CA LEU A 31 19.89 -28.98 -18.09
C LEU A 31 18.40 -28.62 -18.29
N SER A 32 17.49 -29.57 -18.10
CA SER A 32 16.02 -29.39 -18.06
C SER A 32 15.48 -28.78 -16.76
N ASP A 33 16.19 -28.92 -15.63
CA ASP A 33 15.67 -28.52 -14.30
C ASP A 33 15.98 -27.08 -13.90
N VAL A 34 16.83 -26.38 -14.66
CA VAL A 34 17.18 -24.97 -14.40
C VAL A 34 16.07 -24.01 -14.85
N ASN A 35 15.12 -24.48 -15.67
CA ASN A 35 14.02 -23.66 -16.17
C ASN A 35 12.80 -23.59 -15.22
N ALA A 36 12.78 -24.37 -14.13
CA ALA A 36 11.67 -24.46 -13.20
C ALA A 36 11.68 -23.42 -12.05
N ARG A 37 12.66 -22.51 -12.03
CA ARG A 37 12.78 -21.45 -10.99
C ARG A 37 12.74 -20.04 -11.56
N ARG A 38 12.12 -19.83 -12.73
CA ARG A 38 11.71 -18.46 -13.07
C ARG A 38 10.61 -18.06 -12.09
N PRO A 39 10.80 -16.99 -11.27
CA PRO A 39 9.67 -16.42 -10.57
C PRO A 39 8.57 -16.15 -11.60
N PRO A 40 7.29 -16.38 -11.25
CA PRO A 40 6.21 -16.11 -12.19
C PRO A 40 6.39 -14.70 -12.74
N PRO A 41 6.17 -14.49 -14.05
CA PRO A 41 6.28 -13.16 -14.63
C PRO A 41 5.47 -12.19 -13.77
N PRO A 42 5.98 -10.96 -13.53
CA PRO A 42 5.26 -9.99 -12.73
C PRO A 42 3.84 -9.89 -13.30
N ARG A 43 2.83 -10.11 -12.44
CA ARG A 43 1.41 -10.04 -12.85
C ARG A 43 1.22 -8.74 -13.63
N SER A 44 0.63 -8.83 -14.83
CA SER A 44 0.43 -7.68 -15.70
C SER A 44 -0.16 -6.49 -14.91
N PRO A 45 0.33 -5.26 -15.15
CA PRO A 45 -0.15 -4.10 -14.41
C PRO A 45 -1.67 -3.98 -14.60
N MET A 46 -2.42 -3.95 -13.50
CA MET A 46 -3.86 -3.73 -13.59
C MET A 46 -4.10 -2.27 -13.96
N PRO A 47 -4.97 -1.98 -14.95
CA PRO A 47 -5.32 -0.62 -15.29
C PRO A 47 -6.03 0.04 -14.10
N PRO A 48 -5.93 1.38 -13.97
CA PRO A 48 -6.72 2.09 -12.98
C PRO A 48 -8.22 1.87 -13.22
N ARG A 49 -8.98 1.79 -12.14
CA ARG A 49 -10.44 1.59 -12.21
C ARG A 49 -11.18 2.57 -11.30
N SER A 50 -12.40 2.91 -11.67
CA SER A 50 -13.36 3.54 -10.76
C SER A 50 -13.97 2.50 -9.81
N LEU A 51 -14.70 3.00 -8.80
CA LEU A 51 -15.56 2.15 -7.99
C LEU A 51 -16.64 1.50 -8.85
N THR A 52 -16.87 0.22 -8.63
CA THR A 52 -17.96 -0.58 -9.21
C THR A 52 -19.31 -0.14 -8.65
N LEU A 53 -20.41 -0.48 -9.33
CA LEU A 53 -21.75 -0.16 -8.84
C LEU A 53 -22.02 -0.71 -7.43
N LEU A 54 -21.48 -1.91 -7.13
CA LEU A 54 -21.62 -2.55 -5.82
C LEU A 54 -20.79 -1.86 -4.72
N GLU A 55 -19.69 -1.19 -5.07
CA GLU A 55 -18.88 -0.42 -4.11
C GLU A 55 -19.48 0.98 -3.87
N ARG A 56 -20.11 1.59 -4.88
CA ARG A 56 -20.53 3.00 -4.83
C ARG A 56 -21.57 3.30 -3.77
N GLN A 57 -22.72 2.62 -3.80
CA GLN A 57 -23.84 2.96 -2.93
C GLN A 57 -23.49 2.79 -1.44
N PRO A 58 -22.89 1.66 -1.00
CA PRO A 58 -22.47 1.52 0.39
C PRO A 58 -21.46 2.59 0.82
N CYS A 59 -20.51 2.95 -0.04
CA CYS A 59 -19.57 4.03 0.26
C CYS A 59 -20.28 5.38 0.44
N ILE A 60 -21.25 5.72 -0.43
CA ILE A 60 -22.06 6.95 -0.26
C ILE A 60 -22.76 6.92 1.10
N ASP A 61 -23.46 5.84 1.41
CA ASP A 61 -24.24 5.73 2.65
C ASP A 61 -23.36 5.85 3.89
N ALA A 62 -22.18 5.21 3.89
CA ALA A 62 -21.23 5.29 4.98
C ALA A 62 -20.62 6.69 5.15
N LEU A 63 -20.27 7.38 4.05
CA LEU A 63 -19.75 8.75 4.09
C LEU A 63 -20.78 9.73 4.65
N LEU A 64 -22.04 9.58 4.24
CA LEU A 64 -23.15 10.40 4.72
C LEU A 64 -23.44 10.15 6.19
N ALA A 65 -23.40 8.89 6.65
CA ALA A 65 -23.61 8.54 8.05
C ALA A 65 -22.56 9.18 8.98
N VAL A 66 -21.30 9.23 8.54
CA VAL A 66 -20.18 9.84 9.29
C VAL A 66 -20.10 11.35 9.08
N HIS A 67 -20.88 11.93 8.16
CA HIS A 67 -20.86 13.36 7.83
C HIS A 67 -19.46 13.86 7.40
N VAL A 68 -18.75 13.05 6.60
CA VAL A 68 -17.36 13.35 6.18
C VAL A 68 -17.25 14.67 5.40
N ALA A 69 -18.25 14.95 4.57
CA ALA A 69 -18.35 16.13 3.73
C ALA A 69 -19.82 16.40 3.40
N ALA A 70 -20.10 17.48 2.67
CA ALA A 70 -21.45 17.72 2.17
C ALA A 70 -21.94 16.56 1.25
N PRO A 71 -23.26 16.31 1.14
CA PRO A 71 -23.77 15.10 0.48
C PRO A 71 -23.44 14.95 -1.01
N GLU A 72 -23.41 16.05 -1.74
CA GLU A 72 -22.96 16.19 -3.12
C GLU A 72 -21.45 15.89 -3.28
N VAL A 73 -20.61 16.32 -2.34
CA VAL A 73 -19.16 16.06 -2.31
C VAL A 73 -18.92 14.59 -2.03
N CYS A 74 -19.68 13.98 -1.11
CA CYS A 74 -19.61 12.53 -0.86
C CYS A 74 -19.92 11.73 -2.14
N ARG A 75 -21.00 12.08 -2.85
CA ARG A 75 -21.35 11.44 -4.13
C ARG A 75 -20.26 11.65 -5.18
N ARG A 76 -19.79 12.89 -5.33
CA ARG A 76 -18.71 13.23 -6.27
C ARG A 76 -17.42 12.48 -5.96
N ALA A 77 -17.03 12.37 -4.69
CA ALA A 77 -15.85 11.61 -4.28
C ALA A 77 -15.94 10.16 -4.76
N VAL A 78 -17.06 9.49 -4.52
CA VAL A 78 -17.31 8.12 -4.97
C VAL A 78 -17.23 7.98 -6.50
N HIS A 79 -17.75 8.95 -7.26
CA HIS A 79 -17.73 8.92 -8.72
C HIS A 79 -16.38 9.29 -9.34
N GLU A 80 -15.67 10.24 -8.73
CA GLU A 80 -14.41 10.80 -9.25
C GLU A 80 -13.18 9.96 -8.80
N THR A 81 -13.33 9.07 -7.80
CA THR A 81 -12.24 8.23 -7.30
C THR A 81 -11.71 7.25 -8.35
N ARG A 82 -10.38 7.20 -8.47
CA ARG A 82 -9.64 6.26 -9.32
C ARG A 82 -8.69 5.43 -8.47
N LEU A 83 -8.81 4.11 -8.55
CA LEU A 83 -8.02 3.15 -7.80
C LEU A 83 -6.87 2.63 -8.67
N PHE A 84 -5.64 2.71 -8.15
CA PHE A 84 -4.42 2.26 -8.79
C PHE A 84 -3.80 1.12 -7.99
N ALA A 85 -3.55 -0.02 -8.63
CA ALA A 85 -2.95 -1.19 -7.99
C ALA A 85 -1.41 -1.14 -8.01
N ARG A 86 -0.85 -0.02 -7.56
CA ARG A 86 0.59 0.24 -7.50
C ARG A 86 0.87 1.29 -6.44
N ARG A 87 2.15 1.48 -6.14
CA ARG A 87 2.60 2.65 -5.37
C ARG A 87 2.54 3.91 -6.26
N PRO A 88 2.33 5.09 -5.65
CA PRO A 88 2.51 6.35 -6.36
C PRO A 88 3.98 6.50 -6.79
N THR A 89 4.19 7.18 -7.91
CA THR A 89 5.51 7.60 -8.38
C THR A 89 5.88 8.95 -7.75
N LEU A 90 7.17 9.29 -7.69
CA LEU A 90 7.61 10.56 -7.10
C LEU A 90 7.04 11.78 -7.82
N SER A 91 6.78 11.69 -9.13
CA SER A 91 6.23 12.81 -9.91
C SER A 91 4.75 13.09 -9.61
N GLU A 92 4.02 12.10 -9.08
CA GLU A 92 2.64 12.21 -8.60
C GLU A 92 2.57 12.80 -7.18
N ILE A 93 3.69 12.78 -6.47
CA ILE A 93 3.82 13.28 -5.10
C ILE A 93 4.45 14.68 -5.14
N ARG A 94 3.62 15.73 -5.06
CA ARG A 94 4.09 17.12 -5.12
C ARG A 94 3.62 17.95 -3.93
N GLY A 95 4.46 18.89 -3.49
CA GLY A 95 4.12 19.87 -2.47
C GLY A 95 3.79 19.23 -1.11
N PRO A 96 2.77 19.72 -0.38
CA PRO A 96 2.40 19.16 0.92
C PRO A 96 2.06 17.65 0.90
N ALA A 97 1.63 17.11 -0.25
CA ALA A 97 1.39 15.69 -0.41
C ALA A 97 2.67 14.83 -0.24
N SER A 98 3.86 15.41 -0.46
CA SER A 98 5.14 14.76 -0.20
C SER A 98 5.36 14.44 1.28
N ALA A 99 4.90 15.31 2.17
CA ALA A 99 4.99 15.07 3.62
C ALA A 99 4.03 13.94 4.05
N ILE A 100 2.83 13.90 3.47
CA ILE A 100 1.88 12.80 3.74
C ILE A 100 2.38 11.49 3.19
N ALA A 101 2.93 11.48 1.97
CA ALA A 101 3.51 10.26 1.41
C ALA A 101 4.63 9.72 2.30
N HIS A 102 5.45 10.59 2.90
CA HIS A 102 6.46 10.18 3.87
C HIS A 102 5.82 9.55 5.13
N ILE A 103 4.82 10.20 5.73
CA ILE A 103 4.11 9.70 6.93
C ILE A 103 3.39 8.36 6.64
N ALA A 104 2.71 8.25 5.51
CA ALA A 104 2.00 7.03 5.11
C ALA A 104 2.97 5.87 4.81
N LEU A 105 4.13 6.17 4.21
CA LEU A 105 5.15 5.16 3.94
C LEU A 105 5.87 4.72 5.24
N SER A 106 6.09 5.62 6.20
CA SER A 106 6.66 5.26 7.51
C SER A 106 5.70 4.42 8.34
N SER A 107 4.39 4.64 8.22
CA SER A 107 3.35 3.88 8.95
C SER A 107 2.95 2.56 8.29
N ARG A 108 3.57 2.18 7.16
CA ARG A 108 3.24 0.98 6.36
C ARG A 108 1.79 0.93 5.85
N ALA A 109 1.20 2.08 5.53
CA ALA A 109 -0.19 2.19 5.07
C ALA A 109 -0.51 1.31 3.85
N ASP A 110 -1.68 0.66 3.87
CA ASP A 110 -2.20 -0.22 2.81
C ASP A 110 -2.53 0.54 1.51
N GLY A 111 -2.91 1.81 1.64
CA GLY A 111 -3.16 2.74 0.54
C GLY A 111 -2.70 4.16 0.86
N ILE A 112 -2.76 5.02 -0.16
CA ILE A 112 -2.57 6.46 -0.04
C ILE A 112 -3.47 7.18 -1.03
N THR A 113 -4.16 8.21 -0.54
CA THR A 113 -5.00 9.08 -1.35
C THR A 113 -4.28 10.36 -1.72
N LEU A 114 -4.17 10.61 -3.03
CA LEU A 114 -3.63 11.83 -3.62
C LEU A 114 -4.68 12.48 -4.54
N GLY A 115 -5.46 13.41 -3.99
CA GLY A 115 -6.52 14.08 -4.74
C GLY A 115 -7.70 13.13 -4.93
N ARG A 116 -7.89 12.70 -6.17
CA ARG A 116 -8.91 11.71 -6.57
C ARG A 116 -8.31 10.33 -6.82
N ASP A 117 -6.99 10.24 -6.74
CA ASP A 117 -6.24 9.05 -7.09
C ASP A 117 -5.83 8.33 -5.82
N VAL A 118 -6.25 7.08 -5.72
CA VAL A 118 -6.03 6.22 -4.58
C VAL A 118 -5.09 5.11 -5.00
N PHE A 119 -3.91 5.07 -4.40
CA PHE A 119 -2.87 4.11 -4.71
C PHE A 119 -2.85 3.03 -3.63
N ILE A 120 -3.18 1.80 -3.99
CA ILE A 120 -3.27 0.67 -3.06
C ILE A 120 -2.22 -0.37 -3.47
N ARG A 121 -1.62 -1.02 -2.48
CA ARG A 121 -0.66 -2.10 -2.72
C ARG A 121 -1.30 -3.21 -3.56
N ARG A 122 -0.64 -3.61 -4.66
CA ARG A 122 -1.12 -4.67 -5.57
C ARG A 122 -1.51 -5.97 -4.86
N ALA A 123 -0.79 -6.31 -3.78
CA ALA A 123 -1.01 -7.52 -2.99
C ALA A 123 -2.39 -7.57 -2.29
N LEU A 124 -3.07 -6.43 -2.15
CA LEU A 124 -4.39 -6.35 -1.52
C LEU A 124 -5.54 -6.52 -2.52
N PHE A 125 -5.25 -6.41 -3.82
CA PHE A 125 -6.24 -6.66 -4.85
C PHE A 125 -6.40 -8.16 -5.09
N THR A 126 -7.64 -8.62 -5.20
CA THR A 126 -7.93 -9.98 -5.68
C THR A 126 -7.48 -10.14 -7.14
N GLU A 127 -7.51 -11.37 -7.64
CA GLU A 127 -7.18 -11.65 -9.05
C GLU A 127 -8.14 -10.94 -10.01
N THR A 128 -9.39 -10.79 -9.60
CA THR A 128 -10.46 -10.06 -10.30
C THR A 128 -10.43 -8.55 -10.06
N GLY A 129 -9.47 -8.04 -9.28
CA GLY A 129 -9.32 -6.60 -8.99
C GLY A 129 -10.26 -6.05 -7.91
N GLY A 130 -10.90 -6.93 -7.13
CA GLY A 130 -11.67 -6.57 -5.95
C GLY A 130 -10.79 -6.12 -4.79
N LEU A 131 -11.37 -5.34 -3.89
CA LEU A 131 -10.75 -4.85 -2.66
C LEU A 131 -11.74 -5.00 -1.49
N PRO A 132 -11.26 -5.11 -0.25
CA PRO A 132 -12.13 -4.99 0.92
C PRO A 132 -12.87 -3.65 0.89
N LEU A 133 -14.20 -3.70 0.97
CA LEU A 133 -15.04 -2.49 0.90
C LEU A 133 -14.71 -1.48 2.00
N SER A 134 -14.29 -1.97 3.18
CA SER A 134 -13.78 -1.14 4.27
C SER A 134 -12.53 -0.33 3.91
N LEU A 135 -11.62 -0.89 3.12
CA LEU A 135 -10.43 -0.17 2.65
C LEU A 135 -10.83 0.85 1.58
N VAL A 136 -11.71 0.46 0.64
CA VAL A 136 -12.22 1.38 -0.38
C VAL A 136 -12.92 2.58 0.26
N GLY A 137 -13.84 2.35 1.20
CA GLY A 137 -14.54 3.43 1.88
C GLY A 137 -13.63 4.35 2.69
N HIS A 138 -12.62 3.78 3.35
CA HIS A 138 -11.60 4.57 4.06
C HIS A 138 -10.88 5.54 3.11
N GLU A 139 -10.38 5.04 1.97
CA GLU A 139 -9.66 5.90 1.00
C GLU A 139 -10.60 6.92 0.33
N VAL A 140 -11.85 6.54 0.04
CA VAL A 140 -12.84 7.48 -0.52
C VAL A 140 -13.20 8.57 0.48
N ALA A 141 -13.16 8.31 1.79
CA ALA A 141 -13.32 9.36 2.79
C ALA A 141 -12.24 10.44 2.66
N HIS A 142 -10.99 10.06 2.38
CA HIS A 142 -9.94 11.03 2.09
C HIS A 142 -10.19 11.80 0.79
N VAL A 143 -10.72 11.15 -0.25
CA VAL A 143 -11.11 11.87 -1.49
C VAL A 143 -12.20 12.90 -1.18
N ALA A 144 -13.21 12.55 -0.39
CA ALA A 144 -14.26 13.48 0.03
C ALA A 144 -13.69 14.65 0.84
N GLN A 145 -12.81 14.39 1.81
CA GLN A 145 -12.14 15.43 2.60
C GLN A 145 -11.28 16.37 1.73
N VAL A 146 -10.59 15.83 0.72
CA VAL A 146 -9.81 16.63 -0.25
C VAL A 146 -10.72 17.48 -1.12
N LEU A 147 -11.83 16.94 -1.61
CA LEU A 147 -12.78 17.68 -2.45
C LEU A 147 -13.49 18.80 -1.67
N GLU A 148 -13.85 18.55 -0.40
CA GLU A 148 -14.49 19.51 0.49
C GLU A 148 -13.57 20.69 0.81
N ARG A 149 -12.31 20.42 1.15
CA ARG A 149 -11.39 21.44 1.69
C ARG A 149 -10.42 22.00 0.66
N GLY A 150 -10.28 21.35 -0.48
CA GLY A 150 -9.19 21.54 -1.41
C GLY A 150 -7.90 20.83 -0.95
N PRO A 151 -7.06 20.38 -1.90
CA PRO A 151 -5.89 19.54 -1.59
C PRO A 151 -4.87 20.23 -0.69
N VAL A 152 -4.57 21.50 -0.93
CA VAL A 152 -3.57 22.24 -0.14
C VAL A 152 -3.99 22.38 1.32
N SER A 153 -5.24 22.79 1.56
CA SER A 153 -5.79 22.96 2.91
C SER A 153 -5.88 21.62 3.65
N PHE A 154 -6.36 20.58 2.97
CA PHE A 154 -6.45 19.24 3.55
C PHE A 154 -5.07 18.73 3.97
N TYR A 155 -4.09 18.74 3.06
CA TYR A 155 -2.77 18.16 3.35
C TYR A 155 -1.99 18.93 4.40
N THR A 156 -2.03 20.27 4.37
CA THR A 156 -1.36 21.10 5.38
C THR A 156 -1.95 20.87 6.77
N ARG A 157 -3.28 20.79 6.89
CA ARG A 157 -3.94 20.48 8.17
C ARG A 157 -3.62 19.07 8.65
N TYR A 158 -3.60 18.10 7.75
CA TYR A 158 -3.27 16.72 8.06
C TYR A 158 -1.87 16.63 8.69
N VAL A 159 -0.86 17.19 8.02
CA VAL A 159 0.53 17.21 8.50
C VAL A 159 0.64 18.00 9.80
N ALA A 160 -0.02 19.15 9.93
CA ALA A 160 0.01 19.94 11.15
C ALA A 160 -0.55 19.19 12.37
N GLN A 161 -1.61 18.39 12.21
CA GLN A 161 -2.16 17.58 13.31
C GLN A 161 -1.23 16.44 13.68
N TYR A 162 -0.66 15.75 12.69
CA TYR A 162 0.37 14.73 12.92
C TYR A 162 1.56 15.30 13.71
N LEU A 163 2.13 16.42 13.24
CA LEU A 163 3.28 17.07 13.89
C LEU A 163 2.95 17.56 15.30
N ARG A 164 1.74 18.08 15.53
CA ARG A 164 1.27 18.45 16.86
C ARG A 164 1.19 17.24 17.79
N GLY A 165 0.74 16.08 17.30
CA GLY A 165 0.75 14.83 18.05
C GLY A 165 2.18 14.40 18.42
N ARG A 166 3.11 14.45 17.46
CA ARG A 166 4.53 14.14 17.69
C ARG A 166 5.18 15.11 18.68
N ALA A 167 4.89 16.41 18.59
CA ALA A 167 5.38 17.42 19.53
C ALA A 167 4.84 17.23 20.97
N ARG A 168 3.70 16.54 21.13
CA ARG A 168 3.15 16.13 22.42
C ARG A 168 3.72 14.80 22.93
N GLY A 169 4.69 14.21 22.23
CA GLY A 169 5.34 12.96 22.63
C GLY A 169 4.60 11.68 22.22
N LEU A 170 3.49 11.78 21.46
CA LEU A 170 2.80 10.59 20.94
C LEU A 170 3.71 9.83 19.99
N SER A 171 3.68 8.49 19.99
CA SER A 171 4.38 7.67 19.00
C SER A 171 3.94 8.01 17.57
N ASP A 172 4.71 7.60 16.55
CA ASP A 172 4.32 7.78 15.14
C ASP A 172 2.90 7.25 14.87
N ARG A 173 2.63 6.03 15.33
CA ARG A 173 1.34 5.36 15.19
C ARG A 173 0.24 6.11 15.93
N ASP A 174 0.47 6.53 17.17
CA ASP A 174 -0.58 7.21 17.95
C ASP A 174 -0.87 8.61 17.43
N ALA A 175 0.17 9.33 16.98
CA ALA A 175 0.02 10.63 16.34
C ALA A 175 -0.80 10.51 15.06
N TYR A 176 -0.55 9.47 14.24
CA TYR A 176 -1.34 9.16 13.04
C TYR A 176 -2.80 8.81 13.39
N LEU A 177 -3.03 7.89 14.32
CA LEU A 177 -4.37 7.44 14.69
C LEU A 177 -5.25 8.56 15.27
N GLN A 178 -4.65 9.57 15.89
CA GLN A 178 -5.38 10.71 16.46
C GLN A 178 -5.67 11.83 15.47
N ILE A 179 -5.19 11.76 14.22
CA ILE A 179 -5.53 12.76 13.20
C ILE A 179 -7.04 12.69 12.96
N PRO A 180 -7.80 13.80 13.09
CA PRO A 180 -9.25 13.78 12.91
C PRO A 180 -9.70 13.18 11.57
N PHE A 181 -8.95 13.46 10.50
CA PHE A 181 -9.22 12.89 9.18
C PHE A 181 -9.09 11.36 9.13
N GLU A 182 -8.16 10.80 9.90
CA GLU A 182 -7.97 9.35 10.05
C GLU A 182 -9.03 8.71 10.95
N VAL A 183 -9.56 9.46 11.92
CA VAL A 183 -10.69 9.01 12.74
C VAL A 183 -11.93 8.85 11.87
N GLU A 184 -12.32 9.91 11.15
CA GLU A 184 -13.47 9.91 10.23
C GLU A 184 -13.34 8.78 9.19
N ALA A 185 -12.17 8.66 8.53
CA ALA A 185 -11.95 7.62 7.52
C ALA A 185 -12.02 6.20 8.10
N ARG A 186 -11.56 5.99 9.35
CA ARG A 186 -11.69 4.69 10.04
C ARG A 186 -13.13 4.37 10.42
N GLU A 187 -13.94 5.36 10.78
CA GLU A 187 -15.36 5.19 11.06
C GLU A 187 -16.12 4.76 9.81
N VAL A 188 -15.87 5.39 8.66
CA VAL A 188 -16.43 4.98 7.36
C VAL A 188 -16.04 3.53 7.05
N GLY A 189 -14.75 3.21 7.16
CA GLY A 189 -14.27 1.85 6.95
C GLY A 189 -14.91 0.84 7.92
N ALA A 190 -15.23 1.25 9.15
CA ALA A 190 -15.89 0.39 10.13
C ALA A 190 -17.33 0.05 9.78
N LEU A 191 -18.09 1.00 9.22
CA LEU A 191 -19.45 0.75 8.75
C LEU A 191 -19.50 -0.28 7.61
N LEU A 192 -18.45 -0.34 6.81
CA LEU A 192 -18.32 -1.22 5.63
C LEU A 192 -17.62 -2.56 5.90
N ARG A 193 -17.29 -2.86 7.17
CA ARG A 193 -16.84 -4.19 7.60
C ARG A 193 -17.99 -5.13 7.99
N ARG A 194 -19.22 -4.61 8.03
CA ARG A 194 -20.43 -5.33 8.38
C ARG A 194 -20.95 -6.13 7.20
#